data_AF-A0AAV9JNA1-F1
#
_entry.id   AF-A0AAV9JNA1-F1
#
_cell.length_a   1.000
_cell.length_b   1.000
_cell.length_c   1.000
_cell.angle_alpha   90.00
_cell.angle_beta   90.00
_cell.angle_gamma   90.00
#
_symmetry.space_group_name_H-M   'P 1'
#
loop_
_entity.id
_entity.type
_entity.pdbx_description
1 polymer ?
#
loop_
_entity_poly.entity_id
_entity_poly.type
_entity_poly.pdbx_seq_one_letter_code
_entity_poly.pdbx_strand_id
1 'polypeptide(L)' 'MADAKTAIMDQKLNEHCFERCVPKPGSSLSSGESTCYTACMEKYMAAWNTVSRQYLGHVQKGVGSAGGGF' A
#
# COMPACT_ATOMS: atom_id res chain seq x y z
N MET A 1 2.75 -13.46 14.06
CA MET A 1 1.96 -14.17 13.04
C MET A 1 1.88 -13.26 11.83
N ALA A 2 2.68 -13.48 10.79
CA ALA A 2 2.58 -12.71 9.55
C ALA A 2 1.51 -13.35 8.67
N ASP A 3 0.33 -12.76 8.65
CA ASP A 3 -0.76 -13.14 7.75
C ASP A 3 -0.36 -12.91 6.28
N ALA A 4 -0.72 -13.85 5.40
CA ALA A 4 -0.35 -13.83 3.97
C ALA A 4 -0.81 -12.55 3.24
N LYS A 5 -1.81 -11.84 3.78
CA LYS A 5 -2.30 -10.56 3.27
C LYS A 5 -1.30 -9.43 3.45
N THR A 6 -0.52 -9.45 4.53
CA THR A 6 0.54 -8.46 4.80
C THR A 6 1.75 -8.70 3.88
N ALA A 7 2.11 -9.96 3.60
CA ALA A 7 3.24 -10.29 2.73
C ALA A 7 3.09 -9.77 1.28
N ILE A 8 1.87 -9.80 0.71
CA ILE A 8 1.62 -9.28 -0.64
C ILE A 8 1.75 -7.76 -0.69
N MET A 9 1.30 -7.07 0.37
CA MET A 9 1.46 -5.62 0.50
C MET A 9 2.93 -5.24 0.61
N ASP A 10 3.70 -6.01 1.38
CA ASP A 10 5.13 -5.79 1.58
C ASP A 10 5.91 -5.89 0.26
N GLN A 11 5.65 -6.91 -0.57
CA GLN A 11 6.30 -7.05 -1.88
C GLN A 11 6.02 -5.87 -2.81
N LYS A 12 4.75 -5.45 -2.94
CA LYS A 12 4.37 -4.32 -3.81
C LYS A 12 4.90 -2.98 -3.32
N LEU A 13 4.86 -2.77 -2.00
CA LEU A 13 5.42 -1.58 -1.37
C LEU A 13 6.94 -1.54 -1.59
N ASN A 14 7.60 -2.69 -1.46
CA ASN A 14 9.04 -2.80 -1.68
C ASN A 14 9.42 -2.45 -3.12
N GLU A 15 8.78 -3.06 -4.11
CA GLU A 15 9.02 -2.74 -5.53
C GLU A 15 8.78 -1.25 -5.83
N HIS A 16 7.66 -0.70 -5.37
CA HIS A 16 7.32 0.70 -5.61
C HIS A 16 8.32 1.68 -4.97
N CYS A 17 8.68 1.45 -3.71
CA CYS A 17 9.59 2.34 -3.00
C CYS A 17 11.03 2.21 -3.50
N PHE A 18 11.48 1.01 -3.90
CA PHE A 18 12.81 0.84 -4.51
C PHE A 18 12.90 1.60 -5.84
N GLU A 19 11.92 1.43 -6.74
CA GLU A 19 11.90 2.11 -8.03
C GLU A 19 11.94 3.65 -7.87
N ARG A 20 11.25 4.18 -6.86
CA ARG A 20 11.15 5.63 -6.65
C ARG A 20 12.31 6.23 -5.88
N CYS A 21 12.89 5.50 -4.93
CA CYS A 21 13.87 6.05 -4.00
C CYS A 21 15.31 5.60 -4.28
N VAL A 22 15.55 4.59 -5.12
CA VAL A 22 16.89 4.01 -5.36
C VAL A 22 17.28 4.16 -6.84
N PRO A 23 17.73 5.34 -7.28
CA PRO A 23 18.03 5.63 -8.69
C PRO A 23 19.29 4.91 -9.21
N LYS A 24 20.20 4.52 -8.31
CA LYS A 24 21.41 3.76 -8.63
C LYS A 24 21.56 2.62 -7.61
N PRO A 25 21.06 1.42 -7.91
CA PRO A 25 21.15 0.31 -6.99
C PRO A 25 22.63 -0.02 -6.72
N GLY A 26 23.03 0.09 -5.45
CA GLY A 26 24.33 -0.31 -4.94
C GLY A 26 24.20 -1.43 -3.92
N SER A 27 25.32 -1.84 -3.33
CA SER A 27 25.36 -2.88 -2.29
C SER A 27 24.67 -2.47 -0.98
N SER A 28 24.42 -1.18 -0.80
CA SER A 28 23.79 -0.59 0.37
C SER A 28 23.00 0.66 -0.02
N LEU A 29 21.97 0.98 0.77
CA LEU A 29 21.25 2.24 0.66
C LEU A 29 22.11 3.36 1.26
N SER A 30 22.24 4.46 0.53
CA SER A 30 22.74 5.71 1.10
C SER A 30 21.76 6.27 2.14
N SER A 31 22.22 7.19 2.98
CA SER A 31 21.39 7.84 4.01
C SER A 31 20.16 8.53 3.42
N GLY A 32 20.31 9.12 2.22
CA GLY A 32 19.21 9.77 1.49
C GLY A 32 18.20 8.76 0.95
N GLU A 33 18.67 7.66 0.38
CA GLU A 33 17.79 6.59 -0.12
C GLU A 33 17.03 5.93 1.02
N SER A 34 17.69 5.64 2.16
CA SER A 34 17.03 5.09 3.35
C SER A 34 15.94 6.01 3.92
N THR A 35 16.21 7.32 3.95
CA THR A 35 15.24 8.33 4.39
C THR A 35 14.05 8.42 3.41
N CYS A 36 14.32 8.44 2.10
CA CYS A 36 13.27 8.42 1.07
C CYS A 36 12.42 7.16 1.19
N TYR A 37 13.08 6.00 1.35
CA TYR A 37 12.44 4.71 1.44
C TYR A 37 11.48 4.64 2.62
N THR A 38 11.94 5.05 3.81
CA THR A 38 11.11 5.12 5.02
C THR A 38 9.89 6.02 4.81
N ALA A 39 10.11 7.24 4.28
CA ALA A 39 9.02 8.16 3.98
C ALA A 39 8.06 7.62 2.90
N CYS A 40 8.56 6.85 1.94
CA CYS A 40 7.75 6.20 0.92
C CYS A 40 6.84 5.14 1.54
N MET A 41 7.36 4.28 2.41
CA MET A 41 6.56 3.26 3.10
C MET A 41 5.41 3.87 3.89
N GLU A 42 5.69 4.92 4.68
CA GLU A 42 4.69 5.63 5.47
C GLU A 42 3.57 6.21 4.59
N LYS A 43 3.96 6.89 3.49
CA LYS A 43 3.00 7.47 2.53
C LYS A 43 2.18 6.40 1.83
N TYR A 44 2.80 5.30 1.42
CA TYR A 44 2.12 4.19 0.75
C TYR A 44 1.07 3.56 1.67
N MET A 45 1.41 3.31 2.93
CA MET A 45 0.48 2.76 3.92
C MET A 45 -0.66 3.73 4.23
N ALA A 46 -0.39 5.04 4.34
CA ALA A 46 -1.42 6.05 4.53
C ALA A 46 -2.39 6.12 3.35
N ALA A 47 -1.87 6.08 2.12
CA ALA A 47 -2.68 6.04 0.90
C ALA A 47 -3.52 4.76 0.83
N TRP A 48 -2.90 3.59 1.08
CA TRP A 48 -3.58 2.30 1.09
C TRP A 48 -4.75 2.27 2.07
N ASN A 49 -4.55 2.75 3.30
CA ASN A 49 -5.61 2.84 4.31
C ASN A 49 -6.78 3.73 3.86
N THR A 50 -6.48 4.85 3.20
CA THR A 50 -7.48 5.79 2.69
C THR A 50 -8.30 5.16 1.56
N VAL A 51 -7.62 4.59 0.56
CA VAL A 51 -8.26 3.93 -0.58
C VAL A 51 -9.06 2.72 -0.12
N SER A 52 -8.54 1.91 0.80
CA SER A 52 -9.22 0.74 1.34
C SER A 52 -10.53 1.10 2.01
N ARG A 53 -10.56 2.16 2.84
CA ARG A 53 -11.77 2.65 3.50
C ARG A 53 -12.82 3.12 2.50
N GLN A 54 -12.42 3.89 1.50
CA GLN A 54 -13.31 4.36 0.46
C GLN A 54 -13.87 3.18 -0.35
N TYR A 55 -13.00 2.29 -0.81
CA TYR A 55 -13.38 1.12 -1.60
C TYR A 55 -14.40 0.23 -0.86
N LEU A 56 -14.12 -0.11 0.40
CA LEU A 56 -15.06 -0.90 1.21
C LEU A 56 -16.39 -0.16 1.43
N GLY A 57 -16.35 1.15 1.65
CA GLY A 57 -17.57 1.98 1.74
C GLY A 57 -18.41 1.97 0.45
N HIS A 58 -17.77 1.95 -0.72
CA HIS A 58 -18.47 1.81 -2.01
C HIS A 58 -19.05 0.41 -2.20
N VAL A 59 -18.29 -0.64 -1.87
CA VAL A 59 -18.76 -2.04 -1.98
C VAL A 59 -19.96 -2.29 -1.07
N GLN A 60 -19.94 -1.82 0.18
CA GLN A 60 -21.07 -1.97 1.10
C GLN A 60 -22.34 -1.26 0.60
N LYS A 61 -22.20 -0.07 0.02
CA LYS A 61 -23.33 0.66 -0.60
C LYS A 61 -23.88 -0.06 -1.85
N GLY A 62 -23.00 -0.68 -2.64
CA GLY A 62 -23.39 -1.48 -3.80
C GLY A 62 -24.07 -2.80 -3.43
N VAL A 63 -23.60 -3.48 -2.38
CA VAL A 63 -24.16 -4.74 -1.89
C VAL A 63 -25.49 -4.53 -1.14
N GLY A 64 -25.70 -3.38 -0.52
CA GLY A 64 -26.95 -3.04 0.18
C GLY A 64 -28.14 -2.66 -0.73
N SER A 65 -27.93 -2.51 -2.04
CA SER A 65 -28.97 -2.06 -2.98
C SER A 65 -29.59 -3.19 -3.83
N ALA A 66 -29.21 -4.45 -3.59
CA ALA A 66 -29.69 -5.61 -4.37
C ALA A 66 -30.58 -6.58 -3.57
N GLY A 67 -31.25 -6.11 -2.50
CA GLY A 67 -31.99 -7.00 -1.58
C GLY A 67 -33.29 -6.45 -0.99
N GLY A 68 -33.96 -5.48 -1.64
CA GLY A 68 -35.25 -4.98 -1.19
C GLY A 68 -36.14 -4.63 -2.36
N GLY A 69 -37.04 -5.53 -2.75
CA GLY A 69 -37.95 -5.24 -3.85
C GLY A 69 -38.86 -6.35 -4.37
N PHE A 70 -39.32 -7.30 -3.54
CA PHE A 70 -40.65 -7.95 -3.59
C PHE A 70 -40.81 -8.86 -2.37
#